data_AF-A0A8X7CIV4-F1
#
_entry.id   AF-A0A8X7CIV4-F1
#
_cell.length_a   1.000
_cell.length_b   1.000
_cell.length_c   1.000
_cell.angle_alpha   90.00
_cell.angle_beta   90.00
_cell.angle_gamma   90.00
#
_symmetry.space_group_name_H-M   'P 1'
#
loop_
_entity.id
_entity.type
_entity.pdbx_description
1 polymer ?
#
loop_
_entity_poly.entity_id
_entity_poly.type
_entity_poly.pdbx_seq_one_letter_code
_entity_poly.pdbx_strand_id
1 'polypeptide(L)'
;MLQLKIIALYNTPVTIPCYTRAKWKIIVKNMIQQMNGRCCINNQTIIGIDLRFCEITQLNISQPVFSEVEILDLRDNEYEKLTPEELINFLKLNYLYLPQHIPCPGGNSSWNFTNRDNNMTTCLDQLNPCESLNISCGEPDNAKCHHLGPGTAKCICCPGHFGYKCLNDGEFPTAIFGSAVVCPTIVLSIALWFIQGRDVYKINI
;
A
#
# COMPACT_ATOMS: atom_id res chain seq x y z
N MET A 1 -20.35 -20.14 14.30
CA MET A 1 -20.46 -19.79 12.87
C MET A 1 -20.17 -18.29 12.74
N LEU A 2 -18.89 -17.90 12.80
CA LEU A 2 -18.46 -16.51 12.65
C LEU A 2 -17.69 -16.38 11.33
N GLN A 3 -18.28 -15.65 10.39
CA GLN A 3 -17.65 -15.20 9.15
C GLN A 3 -16.65 -14.09 9.51
N LEU A 4 -15.35 -14.38 9.46
CA LEU A 4 -14.33 -13.34 9.45
C LEU A 4 -14.32 -12.69 8.07
N LYS A 5 -15.16 -11.67 7.90
CA LYS A 5 -14.97 -10.65 6.87
C LYS A 5 -13.67 -9.92 7.22
N ILE A 6 -12.59 -10.22 6.50
CA ILE A 6 -11.48 -9.27 6.40
C ILE A 6 -12.10 -8.03 5.75
N ILE A 7 -12.29 -6.98 6.53
CA ILE A 7 -12.90 -5.73 6.11
C ILE A 7 -11.90 -5.05 5.17
N ALA A 8 -11.92 -5.48 3.90
CA ALA A 8 -11.43 -4.70 2.78
C ALA A 8 -12.46 -3.60 2.53
N LEU A 9 -12.29 -2.45 3.16
CA LEU A 9 -13.03 -1.24 2.79
C LEU A 9 -12.40 -0.66 1.53
N TYR A 10 -12.97 -0.99 0.36
CA TYR A 10 -13.58 -0.04 -0.60
C TYR A 10 -14.07 -0.79 -1.87
N ASN A 11 -15.38 -1.03 -1.93
CA ASN A 11 -16.30 -1.01 -3.10
C ASN A 11 -15.91 -1.55 -4.50
N THR A 12 -15.19 -2.65 -4.64
CA THR A 12 -15.36 -3.58 -5.80
C THR A 12 -15.12 -5.04 -5.38
N PRO A 13 -15.96 -6.01 -5.80
CA PRO A 13 -15.90 -7.37 -5.29
C PRO A 13 -14.86 -8.19 -6.06
N VAL A 14 -13.62 -8.24 -5.58
CA VAL A 14 -12.73 -9.37 -5.85
C VAL A 14 -12.65 -10.18 -4.57
N THR A 15 -13.58 -11.13 -4.42
CA THR A 15 -13.54 -12.13 -3.36
C THR A 15 -12.40 -13.10 -3.65
N ILE A 16 -11.29 -12.97 -2.94
CA ILE A 16 -10.17 -13.91 -2.99
C ILE A 16 -10.49 -15.06 -2.02
N PRO A 17 -10.75 -16.30 -2.51
CA PRO A 17 -11.15 -17.43 -1.68
C PRO A 17 -9.91 -18.00 -0.97
N CYS A 18 -9.49 -17.34 0.09
CA CYS A 18 -8.40 -17.80 0.92
C CYS A 18 -8.92 -18.99 1.78
N TYR A 19 -8.81 -20.24 1.30
CA TYR A 19 -9.10 -21.47 2.06
C TYR A 19 -8.11 -21.78 3.21
N THR A 20 -8.63 -21.97 4.43
CA THR A 20 -7.84 -22.29 5.64
C THR A 20 -7.34 -23.74 5.64
N ARG A 21 -6.14 -24.00 5.12
CA ARG A 21 -5.50 -25.34 5.26
C ARG A 21 -4.16 -25.36 6.00
N ALA A 22 -3.56 -24.22 6.34
CA ALA A 22 -2.26 -24.20 6.99
C ALA A 22 -2.35 -24.07 8.53
N LYS A 23 -1.96 -25.13 9.24
CA LYS A 23 -1.60 -25.05 10.67
C LYS A 23 -0.22 -24.42 10.79
N TRP A 24 -0.14 -23.23 11.39
CA TRP A 24 1.12 -22.59 11.73
C TRP A 24 1.64 -23.03 13.08
N LYS A 25 2.95 -23.23 13.16
CA LYS A 25 3.72 -23.18 14.41
C LYS A 25 4.85 -22.17 14.18
N ILE A 26 4.53 -20.87 14.24
CA ILE A 26 5.57 -19.84 14.26
C ILE A 26 6.15 -19.85 15.67
N ILE A 27 7.42 -20.23 15.81
CA ILE A 27 8.15 -20.09 17.08
C ILE A 27 8.62 -18.63 17.14
N VAL A 28 7.72 -17.72 17.51
CA VAL A 28 8.11 -16.34 17.88
C VAL A 28 8.35 -16.32 19.38
N LYS A 29 9.50 -15.77 19.80
CA LYS A 29 9.94 -15.71 21.19
C LYS A 29 8.85 -15.10 22.11
N ASN A 30 8.51 -15.81 23.18
CA ASN A 30 7.98 -15.33 24.48
C ASN A 30 7.00 -14.15 24.50
N MET A 31 5.98 -14.12 23.64
CA MET A 31 4.79 -13.29 23.85
C MET A 31 3.52 -14.10 23.57
N ILE A 32 2.43 -13.83 24.31
CA ILE A 32 1.14 -14.50 24.15
C ILE A 32 0.51 -14.01 22.84
N GLN A 33 0.87 -14.65 21.74
CA GLN A 33 0.34 -14.35 20.41
C GLN A 33 -0.91 -15.20 20.17
N GLN A 34 -2.00 -14.55 19.76
CA GLN A 34 -3.24 -15.23 19.44
C GLN A 34 -3.36 -15.38 17.92
N MET A 35 -3.48 -16.63 17.47
CA MET A 35 -3.82 -16.91 16.08
C MET A 35 -5.32 -16.68 15.87
N ASN A 36 -5.67 -15.90 14.87
CA ASN A 36 -7.05 -15.72 14.43
C ASN A 36 -7.13 -16.01 12.92
N GLY A 37 -7.54 -17.22 12.58
CA GLY A 37 -7.50 -17.71 11.20
C GLY A 37 -6.07 -17.69 10.65
N ARG A 38 -5.82 -16.82 9.68
CA ARG A 38 -4.51 -16.62 9.02
C ARG A 38 -3.75 -15.39 9.48
N CYS A 39 -4.27 -14.69 10.48
CA CYS A 39 -3.59 -13.56 11.09
C CYS A 39 -2.97 -13.99 12.42
N CYS A 40 -1.78 -13.48 12.69
CA CYS A 40 -1.15 -13.49 14.02
C CYS A 40 -1.41 -12.15 14.68
N ILE A 41 -2.00 -12.17 15.88
CA ILE A 41 -2.41 -10.97 16.61
C ILE A 41 -1.63 -10.88 17.92
N ASN A 42 -1.10 -9.69 18.20
CA ASN A 42 -0.48 -9.32 19.47
C ASN A 42 -1.16 -8.07 20.01
N ASN A 43 -1.77 -8.13 21.20
CA ASN A 43 -2.48 -7.01 21.82
C ASN A 43 -3.45 -6.26 20.88
N GLN A 44 -4.28 -7.01 20.14
CA GLN A 44 -5.23 -6.50 19.11
C GLN A 44 -4.61 -5.96 17.82
N THR A 45 -3.27 -5.93 17.72
CA THR A 45 -2.54 -5.52 16.52
C THR A 45 -2.21 -6.74 15.66
N ILE A 46 -2.40 -6.64 14.34
CA ILE A 46 -2.02 -7.69 13.40
C ILE A 46 -0.50 -7.57 13.16
N ILE A 47 0.24 -8.58 13.59
CA ILE A 47 1.70 -8.65 13.44
C ILE A 47 2.14 -9.64 12.37
N GLY A 48 1.25 -10.51 11.90
CA GLY A 48 1.56 -11.49 10.86
C GLY A 48 0.35 -11.86 10.01
N ILE A 49 0.58 -12.09 8.72
CA ILE A 49 -0.46 -12.45 7.74
C ILE A 49 0.05 -13.60 6.87
N ASP A 50 -0.73 -14.68 6.82
CA ASP A 50 -0.57 -15.77 5.86
C ASP A 50 -1.55 -15.62 4.70
N LEU A 51 -1.05 -15.47 3.49
CA LEU A 51 -1.85 -15.42 2.27
C LEU A 51 -1.47 -16.53 1.28
N ARG A 52 -0.85 -17.62 1.74
CA ARG A 52 -0.51 -18.74 0.86
C ARG A 52 -1.72 -19.44 0.29
N PHE A 53 -1.59 -19.99 -0.93
CA PHE A 53 -2.67 -20.72 -1.60
C PHE A 53 -3.98 -19.92 -1.65
N CYS A 54 -3.88 -18.63 -1.97
CA CYS A 54 -5.04 -17.76 -2.10
C CYS A 54 -5.25 -17.30 -3.55
N GLU A 55 -4.52 -17.88 -4.51
CA GLU A 55 -4.65 -17.57 -5.94
C GLU A 55 -4.47 -16.07 -6.22
N ILE A 56 -3.60 -15.42 -5.46
CA ILE A 56 -3.37 -13.98 -5.56
C ILE A 56 -2.37 -13.70 -6.68
N THR A 57 -2.76 -12.82 -7.60
CA THR A 57 -1.90 -12.35 -8.71
C THR A 57 -1.36 -10.94 -8.47
N GLN A 58 -2.04 -10.14 -7.65
CA GLN A 58 -1.68 -8.77 -7.28
C GLN A 58 -2.07 -8.49 -5.83
N LEU A 59 -1.18 -7.84 -5.07
CA LEU A 59 -1.38 -7.48 -3.68
C LEU A 59 -2.02 -6.08 -3.59
N ASN A 60 -3.34 -6.03 -3.44
CA ASN A 60 -4.06 -4.76 -3.30
C ASN A 60 -4.40 -4.44 -1.84
N ILE A 61 -3.40 -4.49 -0.96
CA ILE A 61 -3.56 -4.25 0.49
C ILE A 61 -2.56 -3.23 1.04
N SER A 62 -2.72 -1.96 0.67
CA SER A 62 -1.87 -0.86 1.16
C SER A 62 -2.54 -0.02 2.25
N GLN A 63 -3.27 -0.66 3.17
CA GLN A 63 -4.00 0.07 4.22
C GLN A 63 -3.10 0.38 5.44
N PRO A 64 -3.27 1.53 6.12
CA PRO A 64 -2.49 1.89 7.30
C PRO A 64 -2.56 0.88 8.45
N VAL A 65 -3.60 0.05 8.50
CA VAL A 65 -3.77 -1.02 9.51
C VAL A 65 -2.63 -2.04 9.47
N PHE A 66 -1.89 -2.14 8.36
CA PHE A 66 -0.79 -3.08 8.18
C PHE A 66 0.58 -2.51 8.56
N SER A 67 0.66 -1.29 9.12
CA SER A 67 1.93 -0.66 9.52
C SER A 67 2.74 -1.46 10.53
N GLU A 68 2.05 -2.26 11.34
CA GLU A 68 2.63 -3.07 12.41
C GLU A 68 2.88 -4.53 11.99
N VAL A 69 2.60 -4.90 10.74
CA VAL A 69 2.82 -6.26 10.26
C VAL A 69 4.32 -6.51 10.11
N GLU A 70 4.81 -7.51 10.84
CA GLU A 70 6.20 -7.96 10.80
C GLU A 70 6.41 -9.18 9.90
N ILE A 71 5.37 -9.98 9.68
CA ILE A 71 5.44 -11.23 8.91
C ILE A 71 4.38 -11.22 7.80
N LEU A 72 4.81 -11.40 6.56
CA LEU A 72 3.91 -11.59 5.41
C LEU A 72 4.36 -12.80 4.60
N ASP A 73 3.45 -13.76 4.42
CA ASP A 73 3.70 -14.96 3.63
C ASP A 73 2.81 -14.99 2.39
N LEU A 74 3.43 -14.81 1.22
CA LEU A 74 2.79 -14.81 -0.09
C LEU A 74 3.17 -16.04 -0.92
N ARG A 75 3.85 -17.04 -0.34
CA ARG A 75 4.24 -18.27 -1.07
C ARG A 75 3.01 -18.97 -1.65
N ASP A 76 3.25 -19.87 -2.60
CA ASP A 76 2.18 -20.70 -3.17
C ASP A 76 1.03 -19.86 -3.79
N ASN A 77 1.39 -18.73 -4.43
CA ASN A 77 0.50 -17.89 -5.23
C ASN A 77 1.12 -17.64 -6.61
N GLU A 78 0.29 -17.30 -7.60
CA GLU A 78 0.69 -17.06 -8.99
C GLU A 78 1.05 -15.58 -9.24
N TYR A 79 1.96 -15.03 -8.43
CA TYR A 79 2.50 -13.70 -8.72
C TYR A 79 3.41 -13.75 -9.95
N GLU A 80 3.28 -12.79 -10.86
CA GLU A 80 4.28 -12.56 -11.91
C GLU A 80 5.39 -11.63 -11.43
N LYS A 81 5.01 -10.62 -10.63
CA LYS A 81 5.89 -9.62 -10.06
C LYS A 81 5.25 -9.06 -8.80
N LEU A 82 6.07 -8.70 -7.81
CA LEU A 82 5.66 -7.90 -6.67
C LEU A 82 6.43 -6.58 -6.72
N THR A 83 5.72 -5.45 -6.68
CA THR A 83 6.35 -4.12 -6.74
C THR A 83 6.43 -3.47 -5.34
N PRO A 84 7.38 -2.54 -5.11
CA PRO A 84 7.47 -1.79 -3.85
C PRO A 84 6.20 -1.01 -3.49
N GLU A 85 5.41 -0.60 -4.49
CA GLU A 85 4.16 0.15 -4.30
C GLU A 85 3.07 -0.69 -3.65
N GLU A 86 3.05 -1.99 -3.93
CA GLU A 86 2.12 -2.95 -3.33
C GLU A 86 2.36 -3.17 -1.83
N LEU A 87 3.57 -2.84 -1.35
CA LEU A 87 3.96 -2.93 0.06
C LEU A 87 3.96 -1.56 0.76
N ILE A 88 3.32 -0.55 0.18
CA ILE A 88 3.10 0.72 0.88
C ILE A 88 2.29 0.45 2.16
N ASN A 89 2.69 1.12 3.24
CA ASN A 89 2.21 1.00 4.61
C ASN A 89 2.64 -0.27 5.35
N PHE A 90 3.51 -1.13 4.80
CA PHE A 90 4.20 -2.15 5.58
C PHE A 90 5.51 -1.58 6.14
N LEU A 91 5.43 -0.95 7.32
CA LEU A 91 6.55 -0.17 7.88
C LEU A 91 7.51 -0.99 8.74
N LYS A 92 7.08 -2.17 9.21
CA LYS A 92 7.83 -3.03 10.15
C LYS A 92 8.09 -4.44 9.62
N LEU A 93 8.03 -4.64 8.30
CA LEU A 93 8.06 -5.97 7.72
C LEU A 93 9.46 -6.60 7.88
N ASN A 94 9.59 -7.55 8.80
CA ASN A 94 10.86 -8.22 9.09
C ASN A 94 10.99 -9.54 8.35
N TYR A 95 9.88 -10.19 7.99
CA TYR A 95 9.86 -11.48 7.31
C TYR A 95 8.87 -11.43 6.15
N LEU A 96 9.41 -11.38 4.93
CA LEU A 96 8.62 -11.52 3.71
C LEU A 96 9.00 -12.81 2.99
N TYR A 97 8.01 -13.69 2.81
CA TYR A 97 8.17 -14.95 2.08
C TYR A 97 7.43 -14.88 0.75
N LEU A 98 8.15 -15.16 -0.33
CA LEU A 98 7.67 -15.03 -1.71
C LEU A 98 7.86 -16.34 -2.48
N PRO A 99 7.09 -16.56 -3.56
CA PRO A 99 7.38 -17.63 -4.52
C PRO A 99 8.83 -17.54 -5.03
N GLN A 100 9.44 -18.69 -5.33
CA GLN A 100 10.85 -18.80 -5.73
C GLN A 100 11.25 -17.87 -6.88
N HIS A 101 10.37 -17.64 -7.85
CA HIS A 101 10.67 -16.83 -9.03
C HIS A 101 10.60 -15.32 -8.78
N ILE A 102 10.02 -14.90 -7.65
CA ILE A 102 9.80 -13.49 -7.32
C ILE A 102 10.98 -12.97 -6.50
N PRO A 103 11.68 -11.91 -6.97
CA PRO A 103 12.73 -11.26 -6.21
C PRO A 103 12.14 -10.39 -5.09
N CYS A 104 12.95 -10.10 -4.07
CA CYS A 104 12.59 -9.15 -3.04
C CYS A 104 12.34 -7.74 -3.63
N PRO A 105 11.20 -7.09 -3.33
CA PRO A 105 10.90 -5.77 -3.86
C PRO A 105 11.92 -4.74 -3.34
N GLY A 106 12.49 -3.97 -4.27
CA GLY A 106 13.56 -3.01 -4.02
C GLY A 106 14.94 -3.63 -3.72
N GLY A 107 15.07 -4.96 -3.74
CA GLY A 107 16.37 -5.65 -3.69
C GLY A 107 17.19 -5.37 -2.42
N ASN A 108 18.52 -5.42 -2.54
CA ASN A 108 19.45 -5.31 -1.42
C ASN A 108 19.48 -3.91 -0.76
N SER A 109 18.93 -2.88 -1.40
CA SER A 109 18.75 -1.55 -0.76
C SER A 109 17.58 -1.51 0.22
N SER A 110 16.66 -2.47 0.11
CA SER A 110 15.43 -2.52 0.91
C SER A 110 15.44 -3.56 2.02
N TRP A 111 16.38 -4.50 1.99
CA TRP A 111 16.43 -5.66 2.87
C TRP A 111 17.87 -5.94 3.29
N ASN A 112 18.07 -6.20 4.58
CA ASN A 112 19.40 -6.54 5.08
C ASN A 112 19.86 -7.90 4.58
N PHE A 113 18.93 -8.88 4.54
CA PHE A 113 19.21 -10.21 4.01
C PHE A 113 18.17 -10.62 2.98
N THR A 114 18.66 -11.05 1.83
CA THR A 114 17.85 -11.69 0.79
C THR A 114 18.43 -13.08 0.55
N ASN A 115 17.56 -14.09 0.60
CA ASN A 115 17.94 -15.46 0.24
C ASN A 115 16.95 -16.01 -0.78
N ARG A 116 17.47 -16.72 -1.77
CA ARG A 116 16.67 -17.38 -2.79
C ARG A 116 17.05 -18.84 -2.82
N ASP A 117 16.16 -19.66 -2.28
CA ASP A 117 16.31 -21.12 -2.25
C ASP A 117 15.52 -21.76 -3.40
N ASN A 118 15.61 -23.08 -3.54
CA ASN A 118 14.87 -23.81 -4.58
C ASN A 118 13.35 -23.80 -4.41
N ASN A 119 12.83 -23.39 -3.25
CA ASN A 119 11.39 -23.41 -2.96
C ASN A 119 10.78 -22.02 -2.75
N MET A 120 11.58 -21.02 -2.35
CA MET A 120 11.06 -19.71 -1.99
C MET A 120 12.14 -18.63 -2.06
N THR A 121 11.68 -17.39 -2.17
CA THR A 121 12.51 -16.22 -1.88
C THR A 121 12.15 -15.69 -0.50
N THR A 122 13.16 -15.37 0.30
CA THR A 122 13.02 -14.81 1.64
C THR A 122 13.69 -13.44 1.70
N CYS A 123 12.97 -12.45 2.21
CA CYS A 123 13.47 -11.11 2.44
C CYS A 123 13.35 -10.81 3.94
N LEU A 124 14.48 -10.53 4.58
CA LEU A 124 14.57 -10.35 6.02
C LEU A 124 15.10 -8.97 6.38
N ASP A 125 14.58 -8.46 7.50
CA ASP A 125 14.96 -7.20 8.13
C ASP A 125 14.91 -6.03 7.13
N GLN A 126 13.69 -5.51 6.91
CA GLN A 126 13.46 -4.34 6.07
C GLN A 126 14.33 -3.16 6.53
N LEU A 127 14.97 -2.50 5.56
CA LEU A 127 15.74 -1.30 5.79
C LEU A 127 14.86 -0.07 5.60
N ASN A 128 15.14 0.98 6.39
CA ASN A 128 14.54 2.29 6.17
C ASN A 128 15.25 2.98 4.99
N PRO A 129 14.63 3.14 3.80
CA PRO A 129 15.20 3.83 2.65
C PRO A 129 15.61 5.28 2.92
N CYS A 130 14.98 5.97 3.88
CA CYS A 130 15.43 7.31 4.26
C CYS A 130 16.82 7.30 4.89
N GLU A 131 17.15 6.23 5.62
CA GLU A 131 18.44 6.05 6.29
C GLU A 131 19.44 5.32 5.38
N SER A 132 19.03 4.23 4.73
CA SER A 132 19.92 3.39 3.93
C SER A 132 20.40 4.07 2.64
N LEU A 133 19.57 4.92 2.03
CA LEU A 133 19.91 5.64 0.80
C LEU A 133 20.36 7.09 1.05
N ASN A 134 20.39 7.56 2.31
CA ASN A 134 20.68 8.96 2.66
C ASN A 134 19.92 9.97 1.78
N ILE A 135 18.60 9.78 1.67
CA ILE A 135 17.77 10.61 0.78
C ILE A 135 17.73 12.05 1.31
N SER A 136 18.38 12.96 0.58
CA SER A 136 18.23 14.39 0.78
C SER A 136 16.99 14.89 0.02
N CYS A 137 16.11 15.58 0.72
CA CYS A 137 14.87 16.13 0.14
C CYS A 137 15.06 17.51 -0.51
N GLY A 138 16.31 17.90 -0.76
CA GLY A 138 16.68 19.20 -1.31
C GLY A 138 16.78 20.29 -0.24
N GLU A 139 17.25 21.45 -0.67
CA GLU A 139 17.41 22.65 0.15
C GLU A 139 16.31 23.65 -0.27
N PRO A 140 15.62 24.33 0.66
CA PRO A 140 15.80 24.39 2.13
C PRO A 140 15.33 23.13 2.88
N ASP A 141 15.72 22.96 4.15
CA ASP A 141 15.37 21.85 5.07
C ASP A 141 13.86 21.77 5.47
N ASN A 142 12.99 22.34 4.63
CA ASN A 142 11.55 22.38 4.81
C ASN A 142 10.86 21.09 4.33
N ALA A 143 11.63 20.10 3.92
CA ALA A 143 11.15 18.79 3.49
C ALA A 143 11.89 17.68 4.26
N LYS A 144 11.15 16.66 4.69
CA LYS A 144 11.70 15.50 5.38
C LYS A 144 11.42 14.22 4.59
N CYS A 145 12.38 13.30 4.62
CA CYS A 145 12.17 11.98 4.06
C CYS A 145 11.14 11.21 4.91
N HIS A 146 10.22 10.55 4.23
CA HIS A 146 9.17 9.76 4.84
C HIS A 146 9.18 8.36 4.23
N HIS A 147 9.44 7.38 5.09
CA HIS A 147 9.41 5.97 4.76
C HIS A 147 7.97 5.50 4.56
N LEU A 148 7.72 4.79 3.46
CA LEU A 148 6.40 4.27 3.12
C LEU A 148 6.31 2.75 3.07
N GLY A 149 7.44 2.04 3.08
CA GLY A 149 7.50 0.58 2.96
C GLY A 149 8.80 0.12 2.30
N PRO A 150 9.00 -1.18 2.07
CA PRO A 150 10.24 -1.74 1.52
C PRO A 150 10.62 -1.09 0.20
N GLY A 151 11.73 -0.34 0.20
CA GLY A 151 12.22 0.35 -1.00
C GLY A 151 11.44 1.59 -1.43
N THR A 152 10.44 2.02 -0.64
CA THR A 152 9.61 3.17 -0.96
C THR A 152 9.80 4.28 0.07
N ALA A 153 10.21 5.45 -0.42
CA ALA A 153 10.31 6.68 0.35
C ALA A 153 9.79 7.86 -0.47
N LYS A 154 9.27 8.88 0.22
CA LYS A 154 8.92 10.17 -0.41
C LYS A 154 9.39 11.32 0.46
N CYS A 155 9.68 12.45 -0.18
CA CYS A 155 9.89 13.70 0.53
C CYS A 155 8.54 14.38 0.79
N ILE A 156 8.26 14.68 2.06
CA ILE A 156 7.06 15.42 2.46
C ILE A 156 7.46 16.74 3.11
N CYS A 157 6.63 17.76 2.93
CA CYS A 157 6.86 19.05 3.56
C CYS A 157 6.73 18.97 5.08
N CYS A 158 7.56 19.75 5.76
CA CYS A 158 7.41 20.04 7.17
C CYS A 158 6.10 20.80 7.43
N PRO A 159 5.55 20.73 8.64
CA PRO A 159 4.34 21.49 9.00
C PRO A 159 4.52 22.98 8.68
N GLY A 160 3.47 23.61 8.13
CA GLY A 160 3.48 25.01 7.74
C GLY A 160 4.22 25.31 6.43
N HIS A 161 4.59 24.30 5.65
CA HIS A 161 5.14 24.47 4.31
C HIS A 161 4.37 23.65 3.28
N PHE A 162 4.24 24.16 2.05
CA PHE A 162 3.54 23.47 0.97
C PHE A 162 4.11 23.84 -0.42
N GLY A 163 3.60 23.16 -1.44
CA GLY A 163 3.96 23.40 -2.84
C GLY A 163 5.20 22.64 -3.30
N TYR A 164 5.68 22.98 -4.50
CA TYR A 164 6.87 22.35 -5.08
C TYR A 164 8.09 22.64 -4.22
N LYS A 165 8.81 21.58 -3.81
CA LYS A 165 9.98 21.65 -2.91
C LYS A 165 9.72 22.36 -1.56
N CYS A 166 8.46 22.47 -1.13
CA CYS A 166 8.12 23.05 0.18
C CYS A 166 8.61 24.50 0.35
N LEU A 167 8.59 25.28 -0.73
CA LEU A 167 9.08 26.67 -0.76
C LEU A 167 8.07 27.70 -0.25
N ASN A 168 6.78 27.34 -0.14
CA ASN A 168 5.75 28.27 0.30
C ASN A 168 5.45 28.05 1.78
N ASP A 169 5.38 29.14 2.53
CA ASP A 169 5.02 29.14 3.94
C ASP A 169 3.50 29.28 4.13
N GLY A 170 2.98 28.64 5.18
CA GLY A 170 1.57 28.63 5.54
C GLY A 170 0.87 27.32 5.21
N GLU A 171 -0.46 27.37 5.10
CA GLU A 171 -1.28 26.23 4.68
C GLU A 171 -1.71 26.42 3.23
N PHE A 172 -1.74 25.32 2.46
CA PHE A 172 -2.22 25.36 1.09
C PHE A 172 -3.69 25.85 1.06
N PRO A 173 -4.02 26.92 0.30
CA PRO A 173 -5.35 27.52 0.32
C PRO A 173 -6.34 26.69 -0.52
N THR A 174 -6.66 25.50 0.00
CA THR A 174 -7.44 24.45 -0.66
C THR A 174 -8.81 24.95 -1.13
N ALA A 175 -9.44 25.84 -0.36
CA ALA A 175 -10.74 26.41 -0.71
C ALA A 175 -10.68 27.31 -1.97
N ILE A 176 -9.63 28.12 -2.10
CA ILE A 176 -9.46 29.03 -3.24
C ILE A 176 -9.21 28.22 -4.52
N PHE A 177 -8.25 27.29 -4.46
CA PHE A 177 -7.98 26.40 -5.60
C PHE A 177 -9.19 25.52 -5.94
N GLY A 178 -9.86 24.94 -4.95
CA GLY A 178 -11.03 24.11 -5.13
C GLY A 178 -12.17 24.85 -5.83
N SER A 179 -12.52 26.05 -5.34
CA SER A 179 -13.56 26.88 -5.96
C SER A 179 -13.20 27.32 -7.38
N ALA A 180 -11.93 27.70 -7.61
CA ALA A 180 -11.45 28.10 -8.93
C ALA A 180 -11.54 26.97 -9.97
N VAL A 181 -11.51 25.71 -9.56
CA VAL A 181 -11.68 24.56 -10.47
C VAL A 181 -13.15 24.14 -10.58
N VAL A 182 -13.86 24.07 -9.46
CA VAL A 182 -15.25 23.59 -9.40
C VAL A 182 -16.21 24.55 -10.11
N CYS A 183 -16.09 25.85 -9.90
CA CYS A 183 -17.01 26.83 -10.47
C CYS A 183 -16.99 26.83 -12.02
N PRO A 184 -15.83 26.94 -12.70
CA PRO A 184 -15.78 26.85 -14.16
C PRO A 184 -16.26 25.50 -14.68
N THR A 185 -15.94 24.40 -13.99
CA THR A 185 -16.40 23.06 -14.38
C THR A 185 -17.93 22.98 -14.39
N ILE A 186 -18.59 23.46 -13.34
CA ILE A 186 -20.06 23.51 -13.28
C ILE A 186 -20.63 24.37 -14.41
N VAL A 187 -20.08 25.56 -14.62
CA VAL A 187 -20.53 26.49 -15.67
C VAL A 187 -20.39 25.86 -17.06
N LEU A 188 -19.25 25.23 -17.34
CA LEU A 188 -19.00 24.52 -18.59
C LEU A 188 -19.92 23.32 -18.77
N SER A 189 -20.14 22.51 -17.73
CA SER A 189 -21.08 21.38 -17.79
C SER A 189 -22.50 21.83 -18.10
N ILE A 190 -22.96 22.92 -17.48
CA ILE A 190 -24.29 23.50 -17.76
C ILE A 190 -24.34 24.03 -19.21
N ALA A 191 -23.32 24.77 -19.66
CA ALA A 191 -23.25 25.30 -21.01
C ALA A 191 -23.26 24.18 -22.06
N LEU A 192 -22.45 23.13 -21.86
CA LEU A 192 -22.40 21.96 -22.73
C LEU A 192 -23.74 21.22 -22.76
N TRP A 193 -24.42 21.08 -21.62
CA TRP A 193 -25.77 20.48 -21.57
C TRP A 193 -26.76 21.21 -22.47
N PHE A 194 -26.77 22.54 -22.44
CA PHE A 194 -27.67 23.34 -23.29
C PHE A 194 -27.31 23.30 -24.79
N ILE A 195 -26.03 23.09 -25.12
CA ILE A 195 -25.55 23.01 -26.51
C ILE A 195 -25.80 21.60 -27.08
N GLN A 196 -25.54 20.54 -26.31
CA GLN A 196 -25.67 19.13 -26.73
C GLN A 196 -27.11 18.61 -26.67
N GLY A 197 -27.96 19.14 -25.78
CA GLY A 197 -29.38 18.76 -25.69
C GLY A 197 -30.26 19.25 -26.84
N ARG A 198 -29.67 19.73 -27.96
CA ARG A 198 -30.38 20.29 -29.12
C ARG A 198 -30.13 19.55 -30.44
N ASP A 199 -29.91 18.23 -30.40
CA ASP A 199 -30.19 17.42 -31.58
C ASP A 199 -31.70 17.31 -31.78
N VAL A 200 -32.19 18.08 -32.75
CA VAL A 200 -33.57 18.01 -33.23
C VAL A 200 -33.73 16.66 -33.94
N TYR A 201 -34.49 15.74 -33.34
CA TYR A 201 -35.02 14.57 -34.04
C TYR A 201 -35.89 15.08 -35.20
N LYS A 202 -35.30 15.19 -36.40
CA LYS A 202 -36.08 15.33 -37.64
C LYS A 202 -36.70 13.98 -37.95
N ILE A 203 -37.91 13.75 -37.45
CA ILE A 203 -38.79 12.69 -37.93
C ILE A 203 -39.43 13.23 -39.21
N ASN A 204 -38.89 12.85 -40.37
CA ASN A 204 -39.58 13.04 -41.65
C ASN A 204 -40.62 11.92 -41.78
N ILE A 205 -41.90 12.30 -41.75
CA ILE A 205 -43.07 11.48 -42.13
C ILE A 205 -43.29 11.69 -43.63
#